data_AF-A0A6L3ACL8-F1
#
_entry.id   AF-A0A6L3ACL8-F1
#
_cell.length_a   1.000
_cell.length_b   1.000
_cell.length_c   1.000
_cell.angle_alpha   90.00
_cell.angle_beta   90.00
_cell.angle_gamma   90.00
#
_symmetry.space_group_name_H-M   'P 1'
#
loop_
_entity.id
_entity.type
_entity.pdbx_description
1 polymer ?
#
loop_
_entity_poly.entity_id
_entity_poly.type
_entity_poly.pdbx_seq_one_letter_code
_entity_poly.pdbx_strand_id
1 'polypeptide(L)'
;MAGERTEAPTPKRLREARQKGNVSKSQELVSAGVLLAAVLVLRALGPGLWDGLAGVMRDGLANPGSEELTTGSVFAMYRDAGLRTLLLLAPLLGLLAAAGVAFNIAQTGLLLSSSGIQPKLSRINPGAGLKRLLSKDGLVNLVKALAKASAVAVVVWLTMASRLAEVASLGQLPIPEATGRLARLA
;
A
#
# COMPACT_ATOMS: atom_id res chain seq x y z
N MET A 1 36.53 12.24 14.49
CA MET A 1 35.36 13.13 14.32
C MET A 1 35.63 14.00 13.11
N ALA A 2 35.01 13.72 11.97
CA ALA A 2 35.18 14.53 10.76
C ALA A 2 34.26 15.75 10.88
N GLY A 3 34.83 16.95 10.82
CA GLY A 3 34.15 18.21 11.06
C GLY A 3 32.87 18.35 10.23
N GLU A 4 31.79 18.73 10.91
CA GLU A 4 30.55 19.16 10.27
C GLU A 4 30.89 20.32 9.32
N ARG A 5 30.90 20.04 8.01
CA ARG A 5 31.13 21.07 7.00
C ARG A 5 29.94 22.01 7.01
N THR A 6 30.16 23.21 7.54
CA THR A 6 29.17 24.29 7.71
C THR A 6 28.78 24.97 6.39
N GLU A 7 29.49 24.69 5.29
CA GLU A 7 29.21 25.30 3.99
C GLU A 7 28.27 24.46 3.11
N ALA A 8 27.43 25.18 2.35
CA ALA A 8 26.54 24.56 1.39
C ALA A 8 27.33 23.78 0.31
N PRO A 9 26.88 22.57 -0.06
CA PRO A 9 27.56 21.78 -1.08
C PRO A 9 27.55 22.48 -2.45
N THR A 10 28.69 22.46 -3.14
CA THR A 10 28.82 23.05 -4.48
C THR A 10 27.88 22.36 -5.50
N PRO A 11 27.47 23.06 -6.58
CA PRO A 11 26.58 22.49 -7.60
C PRO A 11 27.09 21.18 -8.22
N LYS A 12 28.42 21.04 -8.37
CA LYS A 12 29.06 19.81 -8.85
C LYS A 12 28.83 18.64 -7.90
N ARG A 13 28.98 18.84 -6.58
CA ARG A 13 28.73 17.81 -5.56
C ARG A 13 27.25 17.39 -5.51
N LEU A 14 26.32 18.32 -5.68
CA LEU A 14 24.88 18.03 -5.74
C LEU A 14 24.54 17.17 -6.97
N ARG A 15 25.10 17.49 -8.15
CA ARG A 15 24.92 16.69 -9.38
C ARG A 15 25.50 15.28 -9.23
N GLU A 16 26.69 15.14 -8.66
CA GLU A 16 27.31 13.83 -8.39
C GLU A 16 26.51 13.00 -7.38
N ALA A 17 25.99 13.62 -6.31
CA ALA A 17 25.12 12.95 -5.33
C ALA A 17 23.83 12.44 -5.99
N ARG A 18 23.22 13.28 -6.85
CA ARG A 18 22.05 12.91 -7.64
C ARG A 18 22.35 11.74 -8.57
N GLN A 19 23.45 11.77 -9.34
CA GLN A 19 23.86 10.64 -10.20
C GLN A 19 24.09 9.34 -9.43
N LYS A 20 24.53 9.43 -8.17
CA LYS A 20 24.69 8.28 -7.25
C LYS A 20 23.37 7.82 -6.62
N GLY A 21 22.23 8.41 -6.99
CA GLY A 21 20.90 8.08 -6.46
C GLY A 21 20.60 8.68 -5.08
N ASN A 22 21.48 9.51 -4.54
CA ASN A 22 21.28 10.18 -3.25
C ASN A 22 20.53 11.50 -3.47
N VAL A 23 19.21 11.42 -3.50
CA VAL A 23 18.29 12.55 -3.66
C VAL A 23 17.45 12.69 -2.40
N SER A 24 17.25 13.93 -1.94
CA SER A 24 16.31 14.20 -0.87
C SER A 24 14.90 13.86 -1.36
N LYS A 25 14.23 12.92 -0.70
CA LYS A 25 12.83 12.58 -0.97
C LYS A 25 12.07 12.46 0.33
N SER A 26 10.85 13.00 0.34
CA SER A 26 9.91 12.82 1.45
C SER A 26 9.15 11.53 1.24
N GLN A 27 9.52 10.50 1.99
CA GLN A 27 8.82 9.21 1.94
C GLN A 27 7.34 9.37 2.36
N GLU A 28 7.05 10.29 3.26
CA GLU A 28 5.70 10.59 3.73
C GLU A 28 4.80 11.15 2.61
N LEU A 29 5.34 12.03 1.75
CA LEU A 29 4.57 12.60 0.66
C LEU A 29 4.24 11.54 -0.41
N VAL A 30 5.14 10.57 -0.65
CA VAL A 30 4.83 9.43 -1.53
C VAL A 30 3.72 8.60 -0.90
N SER A 31 3.87 8.21 0.36
CA SER A 31 2.91 7.36 1.06
C SER A 31 1.52 8.00 1.14
N ALA A 32 1.44 9.30 1.46
CA ALA A 32 0.18 10.04 1.51
C ALA A 32 -0.48 10.15 0.13
N GLY A 33 0.30 10.42 -0.92
CA GLY A 33 -0.21 10.46 -2.29
C GLY A 33 -0.76 9.12 -2.77
N VAL A 34 -0.04 8.03 -2.49
CA VAL A 34 -0.49 6.67 -2.82
C VAL A 34 -1.74 6.29 -2.03
N LEU A 35 -1.82 6.66 -0.75
CA LEU A 35 -3.02 6.43 0.06
C LEU A 35 -4.23 7.19 -0.50
N LEU A 36 -4.05 8.45 -0.91
CA LEU A 36 -5.11 9.23 -1.55
C LEU A 36 -5.55 8.59 -2.88
N ALA A 37 -4.60 8.19 -3.71
CA ALA A 37 -4.89 7.46 -4.95
C ALA A 37 -5.65 6.15 -4.66
N ALA A 38 -5.29 5.44 -3.59
CA ALA A 38 -6.00 4.23 -3.17
C ALA A 38 -7.45 4.51 -2.86
N VAL A 39 -7.75 5.55 -2.07
CA VAL A 39 -9.13 5.94 -1.76
C VAL A 39 -9.91 6.25 -3.04
N LEU A 40 -9.34 7.05 -3.95
CA LEU A 40 -10.02 7.44 -5.20
C LEU A 40 -10.27 6.26 -6.14
N VAL A 41 -9.26 5.41 -6.33
CA VAL A 41 -9.37 4.22 -7.18
C VAL A 41 -10.36 3.22 -6.59
N LEU A 42 -10.33 2.99 -5.27
CA LEU A 42 -11.29 2.12 -4.61
C LEU A 42 -12.70 2.70 -4.68
N ARG A 43 -12.86 4.03 -4.63
CA ARG A 43 -14.17 4.67 -4.77
C ARG A 43 -14.75 4.53 -6.18
N ALA A 44 -13.89 4.53 -7.20
CA ALA A 44 -14.28 4.38 -8.60
C ALA A 44 -14.51 2.92 -9.01
N LEU A 45 -13.60 2.02 -8.63
CA LEU A 45 -13.63 0.60 -9.04
C LEU A 45 -14.31 -0.31 -8.02
N GLY A 46 -14.47 0.14 -6.77
CA GLY A 46 -14.99 -0.65 -5.65
C GLY A 46 -16.31 -1.36 -5.91
N PRO A 47 -17.35 -0.70 -6.46
CA PRO A 47 -18.62 -1.37 -6.76
C PRO A 47 -18.45 -2.55 -7.73
N GLY A 48 -17.72 -2.36 -8.83
CA GLY A 48 -17.47 -3.42 -9.80
C GLY A 48 -16.58 -4.55 -9.26
N LEU A 49 -15.58 -4.21 -8.43
CA LEU A 49 -14.78 -5.18 -7.71
C LEU A 49 -15.63 -6.02 -6.75
N TRP A 50 -16.51 -5.37 -6.01
CA TRP A 50 -17.42 -6.03 -5.08
C TRP A 50 -18.33 -7.01 -5.82
N ASP A 51 -19.02 -6.55 -6.86
CA ASP A 51 -19.95 -7.38 -7.63
C ASP A 51 -19.22 -8.56 -8.31
N GLY A 52 -18.04 -8.33 -8.86
CA GLY A 52 -17.22 -9.37 -9.48
C GLY A 52 -16.76 -10.43 -8.48
N LEU A 53 -16.24 -10.01 -7.31
CA LEU A 53 -15.78 -10.94 -6.27
C LEU A 53 -16.96 -11.70 -5.63
N ALA A 54 -18.08 -11.03 -5.40
CA ALA A 54 -19.31 -11.66 -4.92
C ALA A 54 -19.82 -12.68 -5.95
N GLY A 55 -19.72 -12.39 -7.25
CA GLY A 55 -20.02 -13.34 -8.33
C GLY A 55 -19.15 -14.59 -8.26
N VAL A 56 -17.83 -14.44 -8.16
CA VAL A 56 -16.89 -15.58 -8.03
C VAL A 56 -17.22 -16.43 -6.80
N MET A 57 -17.55 -15.81 -5.67
CA MET A 57 -17.97 -16.53 -4.47
C MET A 57 -19.32 -17.25 -4.66
N ARG A 58 -20.31 -16.59 -5.28
CA ARG A 58 -21.61 -17.21 -5.57
C ARG A 58 -21.45 -18.40 -6.49
N ASP A 59 -20.68 -18.27 -7.56
CA ASP A 59 -20.45 -19.36 -8.52
C ASP A 59 -19.75 -20.55 -7.85
N GLY A 60 -18.76 -20.29 -6.98
CA GLY A 60 -18.06 -21.33 -6.23
C GLY A 60 -18.90 -22.01 -5.14
N LEU A 61 -19.90 -21.32 -4.58
CA LEU A 61 -20.75 -21.84 -3.50
C LEU A 61 -22.09 -22.42 -3.99
N ALA A 62 -22.61 -21.93 -5.12
CA ALA A 62 -23.93 -22.32 -5.66
C ALA A 62 -23.89 -23.55 -6.56
N ASN A 63 -22.72 -23.99 -7.01
CA ASN A 63 -22.53 -25.14 -7.91
C ASN A 63 -21.86 -26.39 -7.28
N PRO A 64 -22.27 -26.88 -6.10
CA PRO A 64 -21.62 -28.07 -5.52
C PRO A 64 -22.00 -29.40 -6.19
N GLY A 65 -22.87 -29.44 -7.22
CA GLY A 65 -23.44 -30.72 -7.70
C GLY A 65 -23.84 -30.83 -9.19
N SER A 66 -23.45 -29.89 -10.07
CA SER A 66 -23.76 -30.00 -11.51
C SER A 66 -22.75 -30.83 -12.31
N GLU A 67 -21.52 -31.00 -11.80
CA GLU A 67 -20.47 -31.82 -12.38
C GLU A 67 -19.98 -32.85 -11.36
N GLU A 68 -19.57 -34.04 -11.82
CA GLU A 68 -18.91 -35.02 -10.96
C GLU A 68 -17.65 -34.41 -10.35
N LEU A 69 -17.57 -34.43 -9.01
CA LEU A 69 -16.44 -33.91 -8.25
C LEU A 69 -15.20 -34.79 -8.47
N THR A 70 -14.49 -34.51 -9.55
CA THR A 70 -13.20 -35.11 -9.91
C THR A 70 -12.08 -34.12 -9.62
N THR A 71 -10.86 -34.61 -9.40
CA THR A 71 -9.67 -33.74 -9.24
C THR A 71 -9.51 -32.75 -10.40
N GLY A 72 -9.85 -33.16 -11.63
CA GLY A 72 -9.79 -32.31 -12.82
C GLY A 72 -10.81 -31.17 -12.79
N SER A 73 -12.08 -31.48 -12.47
CA SER A 73 -13.15 -30.47 -12.36
C SER A 73 -12.86 -29.43 -11.27
N VAL A 74 -12.38 -29.89 -10.11
CA VAL A 74 -12.02 -29.02 -8.98
C VAL A 74 -10.85 -28.11 -9.35
N PHE A 75 -9.80 -28.66 -9.98
CA PHE A 75 -8.66 -27.85 -10.43
C PHE A 75 -9.07 -26.80 -11.47
N ALA A 76 -9.92 -27.16 -12.43
CA ALA A 76 -10.44 -26.22 -13.43
C ALA A 76 -11.26 -25.09 -12.78
N MET A 77 -12.11 -25.42 -11.81
CA MET A 77 -12.90 -24.45 -11.05
C MET A 77 -12.02 -23.46 -10.28
N TYR A 78 -11.02 -23.93 -9.53
CA TYR A 78 -10.08 -23.06 -8.81
C TYR A 78 -9.23 -22.20 -9.75
N ARG A 79 -8.83 -22.75 -10.91
CA ARG A 79 -8.09 -22.00 -11.91
C ARG A 79 -8.94 -20.87 -12.50
N ASP A 80 -10.19 -21.13 -12.87
CA ASP A 80 -11.09 -20.10 -13.41
C ASP A 80 -11.39 -19.03 -12.36
N ALA A 81 -11.74 -19.44 -11.14
CA ALA A 81 -11.97 -18.51 -10.03
C ALA A 81 -10.73 -17.65 -9.74
N GLY A 82 -9.53 -18.25 -9.74
CA GLY A 82 -8.26 -17.55 -9.54
C GLY A 82 -7.95 -16.55 -10.65
N LEU A 83 -8.12 -16.94 -11.92
CA LEU A 83 -7.90 -16.05 -13.07
C LEU A 83 -8.90 -14.90 -13.09
N ARG A 84 -10.19 -15.15 -12.85
CA ARG A 84 -11.21 -14.11 -12.76
C ARG A 84 -10.91 -13.13 -11.63
N THR A 85 -10.56 -13.63 -10.45
CA THR A 85 -10.16 -12.79 -9.31
C THR A 85 -8.95 -11.93 -9.64
N LEU A 86 -7.93 -12.51 -10.29
CA LEU A 86 -6.74 -11.78 -10.69
C LEU A 86 -7.06 -10.67 -11.70
N LEU A 87 -7.88 -10.96 -12.72
CA LEU A 87 -8.29 -9.99 -13.73
C LEU A 87 -9.15 -8.86 -13.14
N LEU A 88 -10.01 -9.18 -12.16
CA LEU A 88 -10.76 -8.18 -11.41
C LEU A 88 -9.84 -7.26 -10.62
N LEU A 89 -8.83 -7.80 -9.93
CA LEU A 89 -7.89 -7.01 -9.11
C LEU A 89 -6.82 -6.29 -9.94
N ALA A 90 -6.53 -6.74 -11.16
CA ALA A 90 -5.49 -6.17 -12.03
C ALA A 90 -5.58 -4.65 -12.22
N PRO A 91 -6.75 -4.03 -12.55
CA PRO A 91 -6.85 -2.57 -12.69
C PRO A 91 -6.57 -1.83 -11.39
N LEU A 92 -7.02 -2.34 -10.24
CA LEU A 92 -6.73 -1.77 -8.93
C LEU A 92 -5.22 -1.79 -8.68
N LEU A 93 -4.59 -2.96 -8.78
CA LEU A 93 -3.16 -3.13 -8.53
C LEU A 93 -2.31 -2.28 -9.50
N GLY A 94 -2.67 -2.27 -10.77
CA GLY A 94 -2.00 -1.49 -11.80
C GLY A 94 -2.05 0.01 -11.53
N LEU A 95 -3.22 0.55 -11.15
CA LEU A 95 -3.38 1.97 -10.84
C LEU A 95 -2.61 2.36 -9.56
N LEU A 96 -2.59 1.52 -8.53
CA LEU A 96 -1.81 1.79 -7.31
C LEU A 96 -0.31 1.73 -7.56
N ALA A 97 0.15 0.76 -8.35
CA ALA A 97 1.54 0.68 -8.77
C ALA A 97 1.93 1.92 -9.59
N ALA A 98 1.09 2.33 -10.55
CA ALA A 98 1.29 3.53 -11.34
C ALA A 98 1.33 4.79 -10.47
N ALA A 99 0.43 4.94 -9.49
CA ALA A 99 0.46 6.05 -8.54
C ALA A 99 1.77 6.07 -7.74
N GLY A 100 2.22 4.93 -7.23
CA GLY A 100 3.49 4.82 -6.51
C GLY A 100 4.69 5.26 -7.35
N VAL A 101 4.74 4.85 -8.61
CA VAL A 101 5.76 5.28 -9.57
C VAL A 101 5.64 6.79 -9.83
N ALA A 102 4.43 7.29 -10.11
CA ALA A 102 4.17 8.69 -10.42
C ALA A 102 4.58 9.62 -9.27
N PHE A 103 4.23 9.30 -8.01
CA PHE A 103 4.62 10.11 -6.85
C PHE A 103 6.13 10.06 -6.57
N ASN A 104 6.80 8.94 -6.83
CA ASN A 104 8.26 8.90 -6.74
C ASN A 104 8.89 9.78 -7.84
N ILE A 105 8.45 9.65 -9.09
CA ILE A 105 8.93 10.46 -10.22
C ILE A 105 8.64 11.95 -9.98
N ALA A 106 7.48 12.31 -9.44
CA ALA A 106 7.13 13.70 -9.15
C ALA A 106 8.08 14.34 -8.13
N GLN A 107 8.57 13.57 -7.14
CA GLN A 107 9.51 14.08 -6.13
C GLN A 107 10.96 14.09 -6.61
N THR A 108 11.43 13.01 -7.24
CA THR A 108 12.84 12.87 -7.58
C THR A 108 13.16 13.27 -9.02
N GLY A 109 12.16 13.35 -9.89
CA GLY A 109 12.34 13.25 -11.34
C GLY A 109 12.69 11.81 -11.76
N LEU A 110 12.85 11.60 -13.06
CA LEU A 110 13.41 10.35 -13.60
C LEU A 110 14.89 10.28 -13.24
N LEU A 111 15.26 9.30 -12.42
CA LEU A 111 16.59 9.19 -11.83
C LEU A 111 17.06 7.74 -11.84
N LEU A 112 17.76 7.38 -12.90
CA LEU A 112 18.37 6.07 -13.07
C LEU A 112 19.80 6.12 -12.53
N SER A 113 20.08 5.42 -11.43
CA SER A 113 21.43 5.30 -10.88
C SER A 113 21.91 3.85 -10.94
N SER A 114 22.95 3.60 -11.73
CA SER A 114 23.63 2.31 -11.79
C SER A 114 24.31 1.95 -10.46
N SER A 115 24.73 2.95 -9.69
CA SER A 115 25.43 2.76 -8.42
C SER A 115 24.54 2.24 -7.26
N GLY A 116 23.21 2.32 -7.43
CA GLY A 116 22.23 1.80 -6.47
C GLY A 116 21.93 0.31 -6.64
N ILE A 117 22.23 -0.26 -7.82
CA ILE A 117 21.96 -1.66 -8.19
C ILE A 117 23.07 -2.59 -7.68
N GLN A 118 24.28 -2.06 -7.44
CA GLN A 118 25.40 -2.85 -6.93
C GLN A 118 25.15 -3.29 -5.47
N PRO A 119 25.25 -4.60 -5.16
CA PRO A 119 25.13 -5.08 -3.79
C PRO A 119 26.31 -4.56 -2.96
N LYS A 120 26.02 -3.79 -1.91
CA LYS A 120 27.01 -3.24 -0.99
C LYS A 120 26.93 -4.00 0.33
N LEU A 121 27.88 -4.90 0.58
CA LEU A 121 27.99 -5.69 1.83
C LEU A 121 28.06 -4.80 3.08
N SER A 122 28.60 -3.58 2.96
CA SER A 122 28.61 -2.59 4.04
C SER A 122 27.23 -2.12 4.51
N ARG A 123 26.16 -2.36 3.73
CA ARG A 123 24.77 -2.08 4.14
C ARG A 123 24.15 -3.21 4.98
N ILE A 124 24.79 -4.38 5.08
CA ILE A 124 24.29 -5.58 5.76
C ILE A 124 25.10 -5.83 7.05
N ASN A 125 25.40 -4.77 7.81
CA ASN A 125 26.02 -4.93 9.13
C ASN A 125 24.95 -4.85 10.23
N PRO A 126 24.56 -5.98 10.86
CA PRO A 126 23.50 -5.99 11.87
C PRO A 126 23.86 -5.16 13.11
N GLY A 127 25.13 -5.10 13.51
CA GLY A 127 25.59 -4.29 14.64
C GLY A 127 25.46 -2.78 14.39
N ALA A 128 25.80 -2.33 13.17
CA ALA A 128 25.59 -0.94 12.77
C ALA A 128 24.10 -0.57 12.69
N GLY A 129 23.26 -1.52 12.24
CA GLY A 129 21.81 -1.38 12.23
C GLY A 129 21.24 -1.18 13.63
N LEU A 130 21.63 -2.03 14.59
CA LEU A 130 21.15 -1.96 15.97
C LEU A 130 21.61 -0.67 16.66
N LYS A 131 22.87 -0.26 16.47
CA LYS A 131 23.37 1.03 16.98
C LYS A 131 22.61 2.22 16.41
N ARG A 132 22.14 2.14 15.17
CA ARG A 132 21.32 3.20 14.54
C ARG A 132 19.89 3.22 15.06
N LEU A 133 19.34 2.06 15.45
CA LEU A 133 18.02 1.97 16.09
C LEU A 133 18.04 2.52 17.51
N LEU A 134 19.11 2.23 18.27
CA LEU A 134 19.30 2.66 19.66
C LEU A 134 20.00 4.03 19.80
N SER A 135 20.25 4.74 18.69
CA SER A 135 20.83 6.08 18.75
C SER A 135 19.80 7.14 19.16
N LYS A 136 20.27 8.33 19.55
CA LYS A 136 19.39 9.49 19.79
C LYS A 136 18.50 9.79 18.57
N ASP A 137 19.06 9.68 17.37
CA ASP A 137 18.30 9.86 16.12
C ASP A 137 17.22 8.78 15.95
N GLY A 138 17.53 7.53 16.30
CA GLY A 138 16.58 6.42 16.31
C GLY A 138 15.40 6.69 17.25
N LEU A 139 15.68 7.15 18.47
CA LEU A 139 14.65 7.51 19.46
C LEU A 139 13.78 8.69 18.99
N VAL A 140 14.39 9.74 18.44
CA VAL A 140 13.64 10.89 17.89
C VAL A 140 12.75 10.46 16.72
N ASN A 141 13.25 9.59 15.84
CA ASN A 141 12.45 9.05 14.74
C ASN A 141 11.29 8.17 15.23
N LEU A 142 11.50 7.38 16.29
CA LEU A 142 10.45 6.60 16.93
C LEU A 142 9.35 7.50 17.49
N VAL A 143 9.70 8.54 18.24
CA VAL A 143 8.72 9.49 18.79
C VAL A 143 7.94 10.18 17.67
N LYS A 144 8.61 10.63 16.60
CA LYS A 144 7.94 11.20 15.42
C LYS A 144 6.98 10.20 14.76
N ALA A 145 7.38 8.93 14.65
CA ALA A 145 6.54 7.89 14.08
C ALA A 145 5.30 7.62 14.95
N LEU A 146 5.47 7.50 16.26
CA LEU A 146 4.37 7.32 17.22
C LEU A 146 3.41 8.51 17.24
N ALA A 147 3.93 9.74 17.20
CA ALA A 147 3.10 10.94 17.14
C ALA A 147 2.23 10.96 15.86
N LYS A 148 2.83 10.65 14.70
CA LYS A 148 2.09 10.54 13.43
C LYS A 148 1.05 9.42 13.47
N ALA A 149 1.41 8.24 13.96
CA ALA A 149 0.49 7.10 14.07
C ALA A 149 -0.68 7.42 15.02
N SER A 150 -0.40 8.09 16.14
CA SER A 150 -1.43 8.51 17.10
C SER A 150 -2.39 9.54 16.49
N ALA A 151 -1.88 10.50 15.73
CA ALA A 151 -2.72 11.47 15.02
C ALA A 151 -3.67 10.77 14.03
N VAL A 152 -3.16 9.81 13.24
CA VAL A 152 -3.99 9.00 12.34
C VAL A 152 -5.02 8.19 13.13
N ALA A 153 -4.61 7.54 14.23
CA ALA A 153 -5.51 6.75 15.07
C ALA A 153 -6.64 7.60 15.67
N VAL A 154 -6.35 8.84 16.10
CA VAL A 154 -7.37 9.76 16.60
C VAL A 154 -8.36 10.13 15.50
N VAL A 155 -7.90 10.46 14.29
CA VAL A 155 -8.80 10.77 13.17
C VAL A 155 -9.68 9.56 12.82
N VAL A 156 -9.10 8.36 12.75
CA VAL A 156 -9.85 7.13 12.51
C VAL A 156 -10.87 6.90 13.63
N TRP A 157 -10.47 7.07 14.89
CA TRP A 157 -11.38 6.92 16.03
C TRP A 157 -12.55 7.90 15.98
N LEU A 158 -12.29 9.19 15.76
CA LEU A 158 -13.35 10.21 15.70
C LEU A 158 -14.32 9.98 14.53
N THR A 159 -13.83 9.47 13.41
CA THR A 159 -14.66 9.20 12.23
C THR A 159 -15.41 7.87 12.29
N MET A 160 -14.85 6.85 12.96
CA MET A 160 -15.48 5.53 13.11
C MET A 160 -16.35 5.41 14.35
N ALA A 161 -16.08 6.15 15.44
CA ALA A 161 -16.79 5.99 16.70
C ALA A 161 -18.30 6.22 16.56
N SER A 162 -18.71 7.20 15.74
CA SER A 162 -20.11 7.47 15.42
C SER A 162 -20.76 6.43 14.51
N ARG A 163 -19.96 5.62 13.80
CA ARG A 163 -20.41 4.61 12.83
C ARG A 163 -20.28 3.18 13.35
N LEU A 164 -19.71 2.97 14.54
CA LEU A 164 -19.50 1.63 15.13
C LEU A 164 -20.78 0.82 15.23
N ALA A 165 -21.87 1.43 15.69
CA ALA A 165 -23.17 0.75 15.79
C ALA A 165 -23.71 0.33 14.42
N GLU A 166 -23.53 1.19 13.41
CA GLU A 166 -23.96 0.91 12.05
C GLU A 166 -23.12 -0.20 11.40
N VAL A 167 -21.79 -0.16 11.57
CA VAL A 167 -20.90 -1.23 11.11
C VAL A 167 -21.21 -2.56 11.80
N ALA A 168 -21.46 -2.55 13.12
CA ALA A 168 -21.84 -3.74 13.87
C ALA A 168 -23.16 -4.34 13.36
N SER A 169 -24.11 -3.50 12.92
CA SER A 169 -25.39 -3.96 12.37
C SER A 169 -25.26 -4.66 11.02
N LEU A 170 -24.19 -4.43 10.26
CA LEU A 170 -23.98 -5.06 8.95
C LEU A 170 -23.87 -6.58 9.05
N GLY A 171 -23.30 -7.11 10.13
CA GLY A 171 -23.17 -8.56 10.35
C GLY A 171 -24.50 -9.26 10.62
N GLN A 172 -25.57 -8.50 10.89
CA GLN A 172 -26.91 -9.03 11.14
C GLN A 172 -27.78 -9.00 9.88
N LEU A 173 -27.32 -8.37 8.80
CA LEU A 173 -28.08 -8.22 7.56
C LEU A 173 -27.72 -9.31 6.56
N PRO A 174 -28.67 -9.76 5.72
CA PRO A 174 -28.36 -10.54 4.54
C PRO A 174 -27.29 -9.84 3.68
N ILE A 175 -26.37 -10.60 3.09
CA ILE A 175 -25.25 -10.07 2.31
C ILE A 175 -25.68 -8.96 1.32
N PRO A 176 -26.77 -9.10 0.54
CA PRO A 176 -27.19 -8.04 -0.38
C PRO A 176 -27.55 -6.71 0.32
N GLU A 177 -28.20 -6.79 1.48
CA GLU A 177 -28.60 -5.61 2.27
C GLU A 177 -27.41 -4.98 3.00
N ALA A 178 -26.52 -5.82 3.56
CA ALA A 178 -25.27 -5.37 4.16
C ALA A 178 -24.42 -4.58 3.14
N THR A 179 -24.37 -5.06 1.90
CA THR A 179 -23.61 -4.40 0.82
C THR A 179 -24.22 -3.09 0.36
N GLY A 180 -25.55 -3.04 0.26
CA GLY A 180 -26.27 -1.81 -0.07
C GLY A 180 -26.11 -0.72 1.00
N ARG A 181 -26.07 -1.10 2.27
CA ARG A 181 -25.78 -0.17 3.38
C ARG A 181 -24.32 0.28 3.39
N LEU A 182 -23.37 -0.62 3.18
CA LEU A 182 -21.95 -0.28 3.05
C LEU A 182 -21.70 0.74 1.93
N ALA A 183 -22.35 0.58 0.77
CA ALA A 183 -22.22 1.52 -0.34
C ALA A 183 -22.73 2.94 -0.02
N ARG A 184 -23.69 3.09 0.91
CA ARG A 184 -24.18 4.41 1.36
C ARG A 184 -23.28 5.07 2.40
N LEU A 185 -22.38 4.30 3.01
CA LEU A 185 -21.42 4.79 4.01
C LEU A 185 -20.13 5.35 3.39
N ALA A 186 -19.90 5.12 2.09
CA ALA A 186 -18.71 5.47 1.32
C ALA A 186 -18.91 6.65 0.35
#